data_AF-A0A2H0KZQ7-F1
#
_entry.id   AF-A0A2H0KZQ7-F1
#
_cell.length_a   1.000
_cell.length_b   1.000
_cell.length_c   1.000
_cell.angle_alpha   90.00
_cell.angle_beta   90.00
_cell.angle_gamma   90.00
#
_symmetry.space_group_name_H-M   'P 1'
#
loop_
_entity.id
_entity.type
_entity.pdbx_description
1 polymer ?
#
loop_
_entity_poly.entity_id
_entity_poly.type
_entity_poly.pdbx_seq_one_letter_code
_entity_poly.pdbx_strand_id
1 'polypeptide(L)'
;MLLNFFDVLGLVFEDDYAWSEESYREIIKPSYKRMSREYHPDKNPGDSEAAEKFRWIAEANTVLSDENKANEYLTLLRIYRKIFPNHS
;
A
#
# COMPACT_ATOMS: atom_id res chain seq x y z
N MET A 1 6.60 -11.35 -7.62
CA MET A 1 5.93 -10.07 -7.32
C MET A 1 6.12 -9.81 -5.83
N LEU A 2 6.96 -8.85 -5.47
CA LEU A 2 6.97 -8.39 -4.08
C LEU A 2 5.72 -7.56 -3.89
N LEU A 3 4.82 -8.03 -3.03
CA LEU A 3 3.63 -7.29 -2.68
C LEU A 3 4.08 -6.03 -1.93
N ASN A 4 3.95 -4.86 -2.54
CA ASN A 4 4.24 -3.60 -1.88
C ASN A 4 2.92 -2.98 -1.35
N PHE A 5 3.00 -2.10 -0.36
CA PHE A 5 1.81 -1.51 0.27
C PHE A 5 0.91 -0.73 -0.71
N PHE A 6 1.44 -0.22 -1.83
CA PHE A 6 0.63 0.42 -2.86
C PHE A 6 -0.19 -0.63 -3.63
N ASP A 7 0.40 -1.76 -4.00
CA ASP A 7 -0.31 -2.84 -4.70
C ASP A 7 -1.48 -3.36 -3.85
N VAL A 8 -1.24 -3.53 -2.54
CA VAL A 8 -2.25 -3.95 -1.55
C VAL A 8 -3.40 -2.95 -1.48
N LEU A 9 -3.11 -1.65 -1.64
CA LEU A 9 -4.10 -0.59 -1.68
C LEU A 9 -4.72 -0.40 -3.08
N GLY A 10 -4.28 -1.17 -4.08
CA GLY A 10 -4.71 -1.05 -5.47
C GLY A 10 -4.25 0.27 -6.11
N LEU A 11 -3.06 0.71 -5.73
CA LEU A 11 -2.40 1.91 -6.20
C LEU A 11 -1.13 1.54 -6.98
N VAL A 12 -0.82 2.33 -7.99
CA VAL A 12 0.45 2.21 -8.73
C VAL A 12 1.43 3.21 -8.15
N PHE A 13 2.61 2.72 -7.77
CA PHE A 13 3.73 3.57 -7.37
C PHE A 13 4.60 3.86 -8.60
N GLU A 14 4.38 5.01 -9.23
CA GLU A 14 5.23 5.52 -10.30
C GLU A 14 6.27 6.48 -9.74
N ASP A 15 7.56 6.20 -9.99
CA ASP A 15 8.70 7.00 -9.51
C ASP A 15 8.74 8.41 -10.12
N ASP A 16 8.06 8.60 -11.25
CA ASP A 16 8.07 9.84 -12.05
C ASP A 16 7.06 10.89 -11.57
N TYR A 17 6.05 10.46 -10.80
CA TYR A 17 5.13 11.38 -10.15
C TYR A 17 5.77 11.85 -8.84
N ALA A 18 6.22 13.10 -8.80
CA ALA A 18 6.57 13.79 -7.57
C ALA A 18 5.29 14.04 -6.75
N TRP A 19 4.74 12.99 -6.14
CA TRP A 19 3.73 13.13 -5.10
C TRP A 19 4.34 14.02 -4.02
N SER A 20 3.77 15.19 -3.79
CA SER A 20 4.04 15.88 -2.53
C SER A 20 3.63 14.94 -1.38
N GLU A 21 4.33 15.00 -0.25
CA GLU A 21 3.97 14.21 0.93
C GLU A 21 2.52 14.45 1.39
N GLU A 22 1.93 15.56 0.98
CA GLU A 22 0.54 15.91 1.21
C GLU A 22 -0.39 15.15 0.24
N SER A 23 -0.08 15.15 -1.05
CA SER A 23 -0.90 14.51 -2.09
C SER A 23 -0.97 12.98 -1.96
N TYR A 24 0.10 12.31 -1.50
CA TYR A 24 0.08 10.84 -1.36
C TYR A 24 -0.87 10.37 -0.25
N ARG A 25 -0.96 11.12 0.87
CA ARG A 25 -1.84 10.79 2.00
C ARG A 25 -3.32 10.94 1.63
N GLU A 26 -3.62 11.94 0.79
CA GLU A 26 -4.96 12.17 0.26
C GLU A 26 -5.46 11.00 -0.61
N ILE A 27 -4.56 10.23 -1.23
CA ILE A 27 -4.91 9.06 -2.04
C ILE A 27 -4.97 7.77 -1.22
N ILE A 28 -4.10 7.61 -0.23
CA ILE A 28 -4.06 6.39 0.58
C ILE A 28 -5.34 6.24 1.41
N LYS A 29 -5.82 7.31 2.02
CA LYS A 29 -7.00 7.26 2.88
C LYS A 29 -8.26 6.74 2.16
N PRO A 30 -8.65 7.25 0.97
CA PRO A 30 -9.77 6.69 0.22
C PRO A 30 -9.49 5.27 -0.29
N SER A 31 -8.26 4.95 -0.67
CA SER A 31 -7.88 3.63 -1.17
C SER A 31 -7.95 2.56 -0.07
N TYR A 32 -7.39 2.83 1.11
CA TYR A 32 -7.56 2.01 2.31
C TYR A 32 -9.03 1.77 2.61
N LYS A 33 -9.85 2.82 2.62
CA LYS A 33 -11.29 2.69 2.89
C LYS A 33 -12.01 1.82 1.85
N ARG A 34 -11.61 1.89 0.58
CA ARG A 34 -12.13 1.06 -0.51
C ARG A 34 -11.74 -0.40 -0.29
N MET A 35 -10.44 -0.68 -0.16
CA MET A 35 -9.92 -2.04 -0.05
C MET A 35 -10.36 -2.72 1.26
N SER A 36 -10.38 -2.02 2.39
CA SER A 36 -10.88 -2.58 3.66
C SER A 36 -12.34 -2.99 3.60
N ARG A 37 -13.17 -2.30 2.80
CA ARG A 37 -14.57 -2.70 2.58
C ARG A 37 -14.70 -3.87 1.61
N GLU A 38 -13.79 -3.97 0.65
CA GLU A 38 -13.74 -5.06 -0.33
C GLU A 38 -13.36 -6.38 0.35
N TYR A 39 -12.31 -6.35 1.18
CA TYR A 39 -11.74 -7.52 1.86
C TYR A 39 -12.23 -7.69 3.31
N HIS A 40 -13.29 -6.99 3.72
CA HIS A 40 -13.79 -7.07 5.10
C HIS A 40 -14.22 -8.51 5.46
N PRO A 41 -13.90 -9.03 6.67
CA PRO A 41 -14.31 -10.37 7.09
C PRO A 41 -15.82 -10.62 7.00
N ASP A 42 -16.64 -9.62 7.36
CA ASP A 42 -18.11 -9.72 7.28
C ASP A 42 -18.62 -9.98 5.86
N LYS A 43 -17.94 -9.47 4.83
CA LYS A 43 -18.34 -9.66 3.43
C LYS A 43 -17.69 -10.90 2.80
N ASN A 44 -16.60 -11.38 3.39
CA ASN A 44 -15.82 -12.52 2.91
C ASN A 44 -15.65 -13.57 4.03
N PRO A 45 -16.74 -14.11 4.59
CA PRO A 45 -16.65 -15.06 5.69
C PRO A 45 -15.98 -16.36 5.23
N GLY A 46 -14.95 -16.79 5.96
CA GLY A 46 -14.23 -18.04 5.68
C GLY A 46 -13.20 -17.97 4.55
N ASP A 47 -13.00 -16.80 3.93
CA ASP A 47 -11.98 -16.60 2.91
C ASP A 47 -10.64 -16.23 3.56
N SER A 48 -9.70 -17.17 3.53
CA SER A 48 -8.35 -16.98 4.09
C SER A 48 -7.52 -15.96 3.30
N GLU A 49 -7.73 -15.86 1.99
CA GLU A 49 -7.00 -14.91 1.14
C GLU A 49 -7.50 -13.48 1.39
N ALA A 50 -8.82 -13.29 1.50
CA ALA A 50 -9.39 -12.01 1.89
C ALA A 50 -8.93 -11.59 3.29
N ALA A 51 -8.88 -12.52 4.24
CA ALA A 51 -8.35 -12.25 5.58
C ALA A 51 -6.87 -11.84 5.56
N GLU A 52 -6.05 -12.48 4.71
CA GLU A 52 -4.66 -12.09 4.53
C GLU A 52 -4.52 -10.70 3.91
N LYS A 53 -5.24 -10.44 2.82
CA LYS A 53 -5.26 -9.10 2.18
C LYS A 53 -5.73 -8.03 3.16
N PHE A 54 -6.75 -8.31 3.97
CA PHE A 54 -7.23 -7.38 5.00
C PHE A 54 -6.14 -7.04 6.03
N ARG A 55 -5.34 -8.02 6.45
CA ARG A 55 -4.18 -7.77 7.34
C ARG A 55 -3.16 -6.87 6.66
N TRP A 56 -2.79 -7.16 5.41
CA TRP A 56 -1.85 -6.34 4.65
C TRP A 56 -2.36 -4.91 4.43
N ILE A 57 -3.68 -4.74 4.19
CA ILE A 57 -4.31 -3.42 4.04
C ILE A 57 -4.22 -2.62 5.34
N ALA A 58 -4.44 -3.26 6.48
CA ALA A 58 -4.29 -2.63 7.78
C ALA A 58 -2.84 -2.20 8.05
N GLU A 59 -1.88 -3.08 7.76
CA GLU A 59 -0.44 -2.81 7.92
C GLU A 59 0.03 -1.68 7.00
N ALA A 60 -0.41 -1.68 5.74
CA ALA A 60 -0.14 -0.61 4.77
C ALA A 60 -0.61 0.75 5.33
N ASN A 61 -1.82 0.82 5.87
CA ASN A 61 -2.33 2.05 6.47
C ASN A 61 -1.53 2.44 7.73
N THR A 62 -1.13 1.49 8.58
CA THR A 62 -0.31 1.78 9.76
C THR A 62 1.04 2.39 9.37
N VAL A 63 1.75 1.79 8.41
CA VAL A 63 3.06 2.28 7.97
C VAL A 63 2.92 3.62 7.24
N LEU A 64 1.98 3.73 6.31
CA LEU A 64 1.82 4.92 5.48
C LEU A 64 1.08 6.07 6.20
N SER A 65 0.46 5.84 7.35
CA SER A 65 -0.12 6.93 8.15
C SER A 65 0.91 7.67 8.99
N ASP A 66 2.01 7.00 9.37
CA ASP A 66 3.11 7.56 10.14
C ASP A 66 4.13 8.20 9.19
N GLU A 67 4.44 9.48 9.38
CA GLU A 67 5.36 10.23 8.51
C GLU A 67 6.76 9.65 8.46
N ASN A 68 7.31 9.24 9.60
CA ASN A 68 8.67 8.71 9.65
C ASN A 68 8.72 7.34 8.97
N LYS A 69 7.76 6.47 9.28
CA LYS A 69 7.70 5.12 8.69
C LYS A 69 7.40 5.16 7.19
N ALA A 70 6.51 6.05 6.77
CA ALA A 70 6.22 6.25 5.36
C ALA A 70 7.47 6.70 4.61
N ASN A 71 8.20 7.69 5.14
CA ASN A 71 9.41 8.21 4.50
C ASN A 71 10.52 7.16 4.39
N GLU A 72 10.71 6.34 5.43
CA GLU A 72 11.62 5.19 5.39
C GLU A 72 11.19 4.17 4.34
N TYR A 73 9.91 3.76 4.35
CA TYR A 73 9.36 2.81 3.40
C TYR A 73 9.47 3.29 1.95
N LEU A 74 9.12 4.55 1.67
CA LEU A 74 9.23 5.17 0.35
C LEU A 74 10.68 5.21 -0.13
N THR A 75 11.62 5.52 0.77
CA THR A 75 13.05 5.54 0.46
C THR A 75 13.56 4.15 0.10
N LEU A 76 13.22 3.15 0.90
CA LEU A 76 13.58 1.76 0.63
C LEU A 76 12.96 1.25 -0.68
N LEU A 77 11.70 1.58 -0.94
CA LEU A 77 11.01 1.20 -2.17
C LEU A 77 11.69 1.80 -3.40
N ARG A 78 12.05 3.09 -3.37
CA ARG A 78 12.79 3.77 -4.44
C ARG A 78 14.15 3.11 -4.70
N ILE A 79 14.89 2.79 -3.64
CA ILE A 79 16.18 2.10 -3.74
C ILE A 79 16.00 0.72 -4.38
N TYR A 80 15.02 -0.05 -3.88
CA TYR A 80 14.73 -1.38 -4.37
C TYR A 80 14.39 -1.37 -5.87
N ARG A 81 13.48 -0.48 -6.31
CA ARG A 81 13.09 -0.35 -7.73
C ARG A 81 14.26 0.06 -8.62
N LYS A 82 15.15 0.93 -8.14
CA LYS A 82 16.37 1.33 -8.86
C LYS A 82 17.36 0.18 -9.03
N ILE A 83 17.47 -0.71 -8.04
CA ILE A 83 18.36 -1.88 -8.09
C ILE A 83 17.75 -3.01 -8.93
N PHE A 84 16.43 -3.17 -8.90
CA PHE A 84 15.69 -4.25 -9.56
C PHE A 84 14.63 -3.73 -10.54
N PRO A 85 15.03 -3.07 -11.65
CA PRO A 85 14.10 -2.39 -12.55
C PRO A 85 13.11 -3.32 -13.30
N ASN A 86 13.40 -4.62 -13.36
CA ASN A 86 12.57 -5.61 -14.07
C ASN A 86 11.71 -6.48 -13.12
N HIS A 87 11.60 -6.10 -11.84
CA HIS A 87 10.67 -6.74 -10.90
C HIS A 87 9.41 -5.88 -10.79
N SER A 88 8.56 -6.01 -11.82
CA SER A 88 7.14 -5.62 -11.78
C SER A 88 6.29 -6.84 -11.43
#